data_AF-A0A433MNJ5-F1
#
_entry.id   AF-A0A433MNJ5-F1
#
_cell.length_a   1.000
_cell.length_b   1.000
_cell.length_c   1.000
_cell.angle_alpha   90.00
_cell.angle_beta   90.00
_cell.angle_gamma   90.00
#
_symmetry.space_group_name_H-M   'P 1'
#
loop_
_entity.id
_entity.type
_entity.pdbx_description
1 polymer ?
#
loop_
_entity_poly.entity_id
_entity_poly.type
_entity_poly.pdbx_seq_one_letter_code
_entity_poly.pdbx_strand_id
1 'polypeptide(L)'
;MGRTRIFFLGIAMATAACAASAQTRKPLPPGVAGVMRIDAGTDYVFLDRPTTVGGACKGWKAVSIQAPGPAGSGTTNLMCWKESNGQLLTATEQKVTPQVAPMSLIR
;
A
#
# COMPACT_ATOMS: atom_id res chain seq x y z
N MET A 1 36.45 -53.43 -33.03
CA MET A 1 35.82 -52.27 -33.69
C MET A 1 34.34 -52.23 -33.32
N GLY A 2 33.96 -51.41 -32.33
CA GLY A 2 32.57 -51.21 -31.93
C GLY A 2 32.36 -49.71 -31.72
N ARG A 3 31.60 -49.08 -32.62
CA ARG A 3 31.43 -47.62 -32.73
C ARG A 3 30.22 -47.18 -31.90
N THR A 4 30.43 -46.84 -30.63
CA THR A 4 29.38 -46.31 -29.76
C THR A 4 29.24 -44.80 -29.96
N ARG A 5 28.11 -44.40 -30.56
CA ARG A 5 27.71 -42.99 -30.74
C ARG A 5 27.07 -42.49 -29.44
N ILE A 6 27.67 -41.50 -28.79
CA ILE A 6 27.10 -40.84 -27.60
C ILE A 6 26.44 -39.55 -28.09
N PHE A 7 25.11 -39.49 -27.97
CA PHE A 7 24.32 -38.29 -28.23
C PHE A 7 24.42 -37.35 -27.03
N PHE A 8 24.86 -36.11 -27.27
CA PHE A 8 24.82 -35.03 -26.29
C PHE A 8 23.38 -34.57 -26.09
N LEU A 9 22.74 -34.98 -24.99
CA LEU A 9 21.51 -34.33 -24.52
C LEU A 9 21.89 -33.01 -23.86
N GLY A 10 21.54 -31.90 -24.53
CA GLY A 10 21.64 -30.55 -23.99
C GLY A 10 20.74 -30.40 -22.77
N ILE A 11 21.34 -30.10 -21.63
CA ILE A 11 20.62 -29.76 -20.40
C ILE A 11 20.14 -28.32 -20.57
N ALA A 12 18.87 -28.16 -20.90
CA ALA A 12 18.20 -26.86 -20.89
C ALA A 12 18.19 -26.32 -19.45
N MET A 13 18.93 -25.24 -19.24
CA MET A 13 18.97 -24.52 -17.97
C MET A 13 17.61 -23.85 -17.77
N ALA A 14 16.74 -24.47 -16.96
CA ALA A 14 15.49 -23.87 -16.55
C ALA A 14 15.80 -22.73 -15.58
N THR A 15 15.94 -21.51 -16.12
CA THR A 15 15.90 -20.29 -15.32
C THR A 15 14.52 -20.19 -14.68
N ALA A 16 14.42 -20.61 -13.41
CA ALA A 16 13.29 -20.28 -12.57
C ALA A 16 13.28 -18.76 -12.38
N ALA A 17 12.58 -18.06 -13.25
CA ALA A 17 12.23 -16.67 -13.03
C ALA A 17 11.36 -16.65 -11.77
N CYS A 18 11.89 -16.12 -10.68
CA CYS A 18 11.09 -15.67 -9.55
C CYS A 18 10.07 -14.68 -10.11
N ALA A 19 8.86 -15.15 -10.40
CA ALA A 19 7.71 -14.31 -10.65
C ALA A 19 7.41 -13.60 -9.34
N ALA A 20 8.11 -12.48 -9.12
CA ALA A 20 7.69 -11.47 -8.18
C ALA A 20 6.24 -11.17 -8.54
N SER A 21 5.33 -11.60 -7.68
CA SER A 21 3.90 -11.45 -7.85
C SER A 21 3.59 -9.96 -7.82
N ALA A 22 3.74 -9.30 -8.96
CA ALA A 22 3.14 -8.01 -9.23
C ALA A 22 1.64 -8.27 -9.31
N GLN A 23 1.03 -8.44 -8.13
CA GLN A 23 -0.41 -8.36 -7.95
C GLN A 23 -0.84 -7.11 -8.68
N THR A 24 -1.59 -7.29 -9.77
CA THR A 24 -2.06 -6.23 -10.63
C THR A 24 -3.06 -5.42 -9.81
N ARG A 25 -2.53 -4.52 -8.98
CA ARG A 25 -3.32 -3.73 -8.05
C ARG A 25 -4.17 -2.81 -8.91
N LYS A 26 -5.50 -2.95 -8.76
CA LYS A 26 -6.47 -2.09 -9.44
C LYS A 26 -6.02 -0.63 -9.25
N PRO A 27 -6.00 0.18 -10.32
CA PRO A 27 -5.55 1.57 -10.22
C PRO A 27 -6.33 2.27 -9.10
N LEU A 28 -5.61 2.90 -8.19
CA LEU A 28 -6.21 3.70 -7.13
C LEU A 28 -6.95 4.89 -7.76
N PRO A 29 -8.08 5.34 -7.18
CA PRO A 29 -8.72 6.56 -7.63
C PRO A 29 -7.76 7.75 -7.60
N PRO A 30 -7.94 8.75 -8.48
CA PRO A 30 -7.10 9.95 -8.48
C PRO A 30 -7.05 10.61 -7.09
N GLY A 31 -5.85 10.94 -6.62
CA GLY A 31 -5.64 11.56 -5.32
C GLY A 31 -5.72 10.60 -4.12
N VAL A 32 -5.75 9.29 -4.36
CA VAL A 32 -5.63 8.25 -3.33
C VAL A 32 -4.23 7.62 -3.40
N ALA A 33 -3.47 7.78 -2.32
CA ALA A 33 -2.16 7.15 -2.16
C ALA A 33 -2.25 5.67 -1.77
N GLY A 34 -3.37 5.26 -1.20
CA GLY A 34 -3.64 3.88 -0.88
C GLY A 34 -4.88 3.69 0.00
N VAL A 35 -5.26 2.43 0.17
CA VAL A 35 -6.42 2.04 0.99
C VAL A 35 -5.99 0.90 1.92
N MET A 36 -6.31 1.03 3.20
CA MET A 36 -6.10 -0.01 4.21
C MET A 36 -7.45 -0.45 4.77
N ARG A 37 -7.81 -1.70 4.53
CA ARG A 37 -9.00 -2.33 5.10
C ARG A 37 -8.75 -2.62 6.58
N ILE A 38 -9.60 -2.08 7.45
CA ILE A 38 -9.51 -2.31 8.91
C ILE A 38 -10.35 -3.52 9.30
N ASP A 39 -11.57 -3.62 8.78
CA ASP A 39 -12.53 -4.69 9.06
C ASP A 39 -13.52 -4.85 7.89
N ALA A 40 -14.50 -5.75 8.01
CA ALA A 40 -15.45 -6.08 6.94
C ALA A 40 -16.24 -4.88 6.38
N GLY A 41 -16.27 -3.74 7.06
CA GLY A 41 -16.96 -2.54 6.60
C GLY A 41 -16.12 -1.27 6.50
N THR A 42 -14.98 -1.18 7.20
CA THR A 42 -14.24 0.09 7.32
C THR A 42 -12.96 0.11 6.51
N ASP A 43 -12.81 1.12 5.65
CA ASP A 43 -11.63 1.40 4.84
C ASP A 43 -10.96 2.72 5.25
N TYR A 44 -9.67 2.70 5.54
CA TYR A 44 -8.85 3.90 5.68
C TYR A 44 -8.27 4.26 4.31
N VAL A 45 -8.73 5.38 3.77
CA VAL A 45 -8.29 5.92 2.49
C VAL A 45 -7.25 7.01 2.74
N PHE A 46 -6.02 6.75 2.34
CA PHE A 46 -4.90 7.68 2.45
C PHE A 46 -4.91 8.58 1.22
N LEU A 47 -5.16 9.88 1.42
CA LEU A 47 -5.32 10.84 0.32
C LEU A 47 -4.02 11.58 0.06
N ASP A 48 -3.74 11.92 -1.20
CA ASP A 48 -2.62 12.76 -1.62
C ASP A 48 -2.93 14.26 -1.57
N ARG A 49 -3.79 14.66 -0.63
CA ARG A 49 -4.13 16.06 -0.40
C ARG A 49 -3.81 16.47 1.04
N PRO A 50 -3.44 17.74 1.29
CA PRO A 50 -3.22 18.24 2.64
C PRO A 50 -4.45 18.03 3.53
N THR A 51 -4.21 17.73 4.80
CA THR A 51 -5.27 17.73 5.81
C THR A 51 -5.58 19.16 6.28
N THR A 52 -6.82 19.40 6.69
CA THR A 52 -7.20 20.64 7.40
C THR A 52 -7.04 20.50 8.92
N VAL A 53 -6.62 19.33 9.41
CA VAL A 53 -6.39 19.07 10.84
C VAL A 53 -5.14 19.81 11.30
N GLY A 54 -5.29 20.58 12.38
CA GLY A 54 -4.19 21.31 13.02
C GLY A 54 -3.29 20.45 13.89
N GLY A 55 -2.56 21.10 14.80
CA GLY A 55 -1.74 20.41 15.80
C GLY A 55 -0.66 19.51 15.19
N ALA A 56 -0.60 18.25 15.64
CA ALA A 56 0.38 17.27 15.19
C ALA A 56 0.24 16.89 13.69
N CYS A 57 -0.90 17.22 13.08
CA CYS A 57 -1.19 16.99 11.67
C CYS A 57 -0.73 18.12 10.73
N LYS A 58 -0.15 19.19 11.27
CA LYS A 58 0.27 20.33 10.45
C LYS A 58 1.30 19.91 9.39
N GLY A 59 0.97 20.14 8.12
CA GLY A 59 1.81 19.79 6.97
C GLY A 59 1.71 18.32 6.52
N TRP A 60 0.76 17.55 7.07
CA TRP A 60 0.54 16.15 6.72
C TRP A 60 -0.64 16.03 5.74
N LYS A 61 -0.84 14.82 5.20
CA LYS A 61 -1.89 14.51 4.24
C LYS A 61 -3.14 13.97 4.95
N ALA A 62 -4.30 14.07 4.32
CA ALA A 62 -5.57 13.63 4.92
C ALA A 62 -5.76 12.11 4.88
N VAL A 63 -6.32 11.55 5.95
CA VAL A 63 -6.91 10.20 5.94
C VAL A 63 -8.43 10.34 5.98
N SER A 64 -9.11 9.55 5.16
CA SER A 64 -10.57 9.45 5.12
C SER A 64 -10.99 8.05 5.58
N ILE A 65 -11.82 7.98 6.61
CA ILE A 65 -12.33 6.71 7.15
C ILE A 65 -13.67 6.46 6.48
N GLN A 66 -13.70 5.55 5.53
CA GLN A 66 -14.92 5.13 4.83
C GLN A 66 -15.58 4.01 5.64
N ALA A 67 -16.70 4.33 6.27
CA ALA A 67 -17.54 3.35 6.96
C ALA A 67 -18.43 2.61 5.95
N PRO A 68 -18.94 1.42 6.29
CA PRO A 68 -19.87 0.71 5.41
C PRO A 68 -21.15 1.54 5.28
N GLY A 69 -21.51 1.95 4.06
CA GLY A 69 -22.65 2.82 3.83
C GLY A 69 -22.62 3.50 2.45
N PRO A 70 -23.50 4.49 2.22
CA PRO A 70 -23.54 5.25 0.97
C PRO A 70 -22.19 5.92 0.68
N ALA A 71 -21.77 5.93 -0.59
CA ALA A 71 -20.53 6.58 -1.01
C ALA A 71 -20.50 8.03 -0.52
N GLY A 72 -19.48 8.39 0.28
CA GLY A 72 -19.37 9.72 0.90
C GLY A 72 -19.79 9.80 2.37
N SER A 73 -20.22 8.69 2.99
CA SER A 73 -20.42 8.58 4.45
C SER A 73 -19.11 8.65 5.25
N GLY A 74 -17.96 8.60 4.58
CA GLY A 74 -16.67 8.57 5.22
C GLY A 74 -16.33 9.86 5.94
N THR A 75 -15.81 9.74 7.17
CA THR A 75 -15.36 10.89 7.95
C THR A 75 -13.92 11.21 7.56
N THR A 76 -13.68 12.44 7.10
CA THR A 76 -12.35 12.94 6.72
C THR A 76 -11.90 13.99 7.72
N ASN A 77 -10.59 14.16 7.91
CA ASN A 77 -10.00 15.13 8.85
C ASN A 77 -10.15 14.76 10.34
N LEU A 78 -10.12 13.47 10.66
CA LEU A 78 -9.87 13.00 12.04
C LEU A 78 -8.43 12.54 12.23
N MET A 79 -7.85 12.02 11.15
CA MET A 79 -6.49 11.52 11.10
C MET A 79 -5.78 12.10 9.88
N CYS A 80 -4.48 12.17 9.99
CA CYS A 80 -3.58 12.57 8.94
C CYS A 80 -2.44 11.56 8.82
N TRP A 81 -1.78 11.57 7.68
CA TRP A 81 -0.67 10.66 7.42
C TRP A 81 0.50 11.37 6.74
N LYS A 82 1.69 10.81 6.91
CA LYS A 82 2.87 11.17 6.11
C LYS A 82 3.71 9.95 5.83
N GLU A 83 4.46 10.00 4.74
CA GLU A 83 5.58 9.09 4.51
C GLU A 83 6.83 9.69 5.16
N SER A 84 7.55 8.88 5.94
CA SER A 84 8.84 9.25 6.54
C SER A 84 9.75 8.03 6.56
N ASN A 85 10.93 8.13 5.93
CA ASN A 85 11.90 7.01 5.84
C ASN A 85 11.29 5.71 5.28
N GLY A 86 10.41 5.80 4.28
CA GLY A 86 9.70 4.64 3.70
C GLY A 86 8.62 4.04 4.61
N GLN A 87 8.31 4.69 5.73
CA GLN A 87 7.29 4.28 6.67
C GLN A 87 6.08 5.20 6.58
N LEU A 88 4.91 4.59 6.66
CA LEU A 88 3.62 5.23 6.86
C LEU A 88 3.50 5.62 8.34
N LEU A 89 3.34 6.91 8.59
CA LEU A 89 3.04 7.46 9.91
C LEU A 89 1.63 8.05 9.91
N THR A 90 0.89 7.82 10.99
CA THR A 90 -0.46 8.39 11.19
C THR A 90 -0.52 9.23 12.46
N ALA A 91 -1.30 10.31 12.43
CA ALA A 91 -1.52 11.15 13.60
C ALA A 91 -2.98 11.62 13.66
N THR A 92 -3.42 12.01 14.85
CA THR A 92 -4.60 12.84 15.07
C THR A 92 -4.14 14.27 15.37
N GLU A 93 -5.07 15.22 15.51
CA GLU A 93 -4.74 16.59 15.90
C GLU A 93 -3.87 16.67 17.17
N GLN A 94 -4.17 15.81 18.14
CA GLN A 94 -3.58 15.86 19.47
C GLN A 94 -2.27 15.06 19.58
N LYS A 95 -2.11 14.00 18.77
CA LYS A 95 -1.03 13.04 18.97
C LYS A 95 -0.59 12.38 17.67
N VAL A 96 0.72 12.26 17.49
CA VAL A 96 1.28 11.31 16.53
C VAL A 96 1.14 9.90 17.10
N THR A 97 0.35 9.07 16.41
CA THR A 97 0.22 7.67 16.80
C THR A 97 1.41 6.93 16.19
N PRO A 98 2.26 6.25 16.98
CA PRO A 98 3.45 5.57 16.47
C PRO A 98 3.10 4.26 15.74
N GLN A 99 1.92 4.15 15.12
CA GLN A 99 1.66 3.08 14.17
C GLN A 99 2.51 3.33 12.93
N VAL A 100 3.76 2.90 13.05
CA VAL A 100 4.75 2.86 11.99
C VAL A 100 4.45 1.62 11.17
N ALA A 101 3.94 1.84 9.97
CA ALA A 101 3.59 0.77 9.04
C ALA A 101 4.52 0.87 7.81
N PRO A 102 4.92 -0.23 7.17
CA PRO A 102 5.60 -0.11 5.87
C PRO A 102 4.64 0.48 4.82
N MET A 103 5.13 1.35 3.94
CA MET A 103 4.32 1.95 2.86
C MET A 103 3.69 0.91 1.92
N SER A 104 4.23 -0.31 1.86
CA SER A 104 3.66 -1.43 1.10
C SER A 104 2.27 -1.86 1.56
N LEU A 105 1.85 -1.49 2.78
CA LEU A 105 0.51 -1.77 3.26
C LEU A 105 -0.57 -1.00 2.50
N ILE A 106 -0.22 0.14 1.90
CA ILE A 106 -1.18 1.02 1.21
C ILE A 106 -0.89 1.14 -0.30
N ARG A 107 0.37 0.88 -0.73
CA ARG A 107 0.81 0.89 -2.14
C ARG A 107 0.76 -0.46 -2.77
#